data_AF-A0A914Z841-F1
#
_entry.id   AF-A0A914Z841-F1
#
_cell.length_a   1.000
_cell.length_b   1.000
_cell.length_c   1.000
_cell.angle_alpha   90.00
_cell.angle_beta   90.00
_cell.angle_gamma   90.00
#
_symmetry.space_group_name_H-M   'P 1'
#
loop_
_entity.id
_entity.type
_entity.pdbx_description
1 polymer ?
#
loop_
_entity_poly.entity_id
_entity_poly.type
_entity_poly.pdbx_seq_one_letter_code
_entity_poly.pdbx_strand_id
1 'polypeptide(L)'
;MTRLDTVLSCMVDDSGDHIKQDVVSLTSLSNVLQNNLAMLATIARASRSYSIGLKNCDIELAWALQFSHTAARQSEDELEFILEHFGFIRTNPTIANVGAAVVEFGGYPIERPIERNW
;
A
#
# COMPACT_ATOMS: atom_id res chain seq x y z
N MET A 1 -5.98 3.07 5.36
CA MET A 1 -5.86 3.22 6.82
C MET A 1 -5.21 2.01 7.45
N THR A 2 -5.76 0.79 7.34
CA THR A 2 -5.15 -0.44 7.89
C THR A 2 -3.66 -0.64 7.55
N ARG A 3 -3.26 -0.44 6.28
CA ARG A 3 -1.84 -0.53 5.86
C ARG A 3 -0.94 0.52 6.53
N LEU A 4 -1.46 1.72 6.73
CA LEU A 4 -0.74 2.82 7.37
C LEU A 4 -0.57 2.53 8.87
N ASP A 5 -1.61 2.01 9.54
CA ASP A 5 -1.53 1.58 10.94
C ASP A 5 -0.52 0.45 11.13
N THR A 6 -0.43 -0.46 10.15
CA THR A 6 0.55 -1.56 10.15
C THR A 6 1.97 -1.01 10.05
N VAL A 7 2.23 -0.10 9.10
CA VAL A 7 3.53 0.55 8.92
C VAL A 7 3.93 1.34 10.16
N LEU A 8 3.02 2.13 10.74
CA LEU A 8 3.27 2.89 11.96
C LEU A 8 3.64 1.98 13.14
N SER A 9 2.93 0.87 13.31
CA SER A 9 3.23 -0.10 14.37
C SER A 9 4.63 -0.68 14.18
N CYS A 10 4.98 -1.11 12.97
CA CYS A 10 6.32 -1.62 12.67
C CYS A 10 7.41 -0.57 12.90
N MET A 11 7.20 0.68 12.47
CA MET A 11 8.16 1.76 12.69
C MET A 11 8.43 2.00 14.18
N VAL A 12 7.36 2.02 14.99
CA VAL A 12 7.46 2.20 16.44
C VAL A 12 8.19 1.02 17.10
N ASP A 13 7.87 -0.21 16.70
CA ASP A 13 8.44 -1.42 17.26
C ASP A 13 9.93 -1.59 16.92
N ASP A 14 10.34 -1.33 15.67
CA ASP A 14 11.73 -1.52 15.23
C ASP A 14 12.67 -0.39 15.66
N SER A 15 12.21 0.86 15.58
CA SER A 15 13.10 2.02 15.67
C SER A 15 13.01 2.78 17.00
N GLY A 16 11.95 2.59 17.79
CA GLY A 16 11.77 3.25 19.09
C GLY A 16 12.07 4.76 19.04
N ASP A 17 13.00 5.24 19.87
CA ASP A 17 13.40 6.66 19.91
C ASP A 17 14.30 7.11 18.72
N HIS A 18 14.88 6.17 17.96
CA HIS A 18 15.74 6.46 16.81
C HIS A 18 14.96 6.84 15.55
N ILE A 19 13.62 6.69 15.55
CA ILE A 19 12.74 7.17 14.46
C ILE A 19 13.00 8.63 14.11
N LYS A 20 13.29 9.46 15.13
CA LYS A 20 13.56 10.89 14.96
C LYS A 20 14.75 11.17 14.03
N GLN A 21 15.66 10.21 13.87
CA GLN A 21 16.84 10.32 13.02
C GLN A 21 16.59 9.82 11.59
N ASP A 22 15.56 8.99 11.38
CA ASP A 22 15.18 8.51 10.05
C ASP A 22 14.27 9.51 9.33
N VAL A 23 14.89 10.55 8.79
CA VAL A 23 14.21 11.61 8.03
C VAL A 23 13.54 11.06 6.77
N VAL A 24 14.06 9.97 6.18
CA VAL A 24 13.56 9.43 4.91
C VAL A 24 12.20 8.77 5.13
N SER A 25 12.09 7.82 6.06
CA SER A 25 10.81 7.17 6.36
C SER A 25 9.76 8.16 6.88
N LEU A 26 10.18 9.14 7.68
CA LEU A 26 9.28 10.20 8.16
C LEU A 26 8.76 11.10 7.02
N THR A 27 9.59 11.38 6.01
CA THR A 27 9.18 12.16 4.84
C THR A 27 8.18 11.39 3.99
N SER A 28 8.44 10.11 3.72
CA SER A 28 7.51 9.23 3.00
C SER A 28 6.17 9.10 3.73
N LEU A 29 6.19 8.92 5.06
CA LEU A 29 4.97 8.89 5.87
C LEU A 29 4.20 10.22 5.81
N SER A 30 4.91 11.35 5.86
CA SER A 30 4.31 12.67 5.71
C SER A 30 3.63 12.84 4.35
N ASN A 31 4.24 12.36 3.26
CA ASN A 31 3.64 12.39 1.92
C ASN A 31 2.34 11.59 1.87
N VAL A 32 2.32 10.39 2.46
CA VAL A 32 1.12 9.54 2.55
C VAL A 32 0.00 10.26 3.33
N LEU A 33 0.32 10.90 4.45
CA LEU A 33 -0.66 11.65 5.24
C LEU A 33 -1.21 12.87 4.49
N GLN A 34 -0.34 13.62 3.79
CA GLN A 34 -0.74 14.74 2.96
C GLN A 34 -1.69 14.31 1.83
N ASN A 35 -1.37 13.21 1.15
CA ASN A 35 -2.22 12.64 0.10
C ASN A 35 -3.58 12.22 0.65
N ASN A 36 -3.63 11.55 1.80
CA ASN A 36 -4.89 11.15 2.43
C ASN A 36 -5.76 12.36 2.81
N LEU A 37 -5.14 13.41 3.37
CA LEU A 37 -5.86 14.63 3.72
C LEU A 37 -6.40 15.35 2.48
N ALA A 38 -5.59 15.45 1.42
CA ALA A 38 -5.99 16.06 0.17
C ALA A 38 -7.13 15.30 -0.52
N MET A 39 -7.09 13.96 -0.50
CA MET A 39 -8.19 13.12 -0.99
C MET A 39 -9.46 13.36 -0.19
N LEU A 40 -9.40 13.35 1.15
CA LEU A 40 -10.57 13.61 1.98
C LEU A 40 -11.16 15.00 1.73
N ALA A 41 -10.33 16.02 1.60
CA ALA A 41 -10.77 17.38 1.32
C ALA A 41 -11.45 17.51 -0.05
N THR A 42 -10.87 16.91 -1.10
CA THR A 42 -11.43 16.95 -2.45
C THR A 42 -12.72 16.15 -2.56
N ILE A 43 -12.79 14.96 -1.95
CA ILE A 43 -14.01 14.14 -1.87
C ILE A 43 -15.09 14.91 -1.11
N ALA A 44 -14.81 15.42 0.08
CA ALA A 44 -15.80 16.15 0.88
C ALA A 44 -16.37 17.37 0.14
N ARG A 45 -15.51 18.10 -0.59
CA ARG A 45 -15.93 19.22 -1.43
C ARG A 45 -16.85 18.75 -2.56
N ALA A 46 -16.42 17.77 -3.34
CA ALA A 46 -17.20 17.26 -4.48
C ALA A 46 -18.54 16.66 -4.02
N SER A 47 -18.56 15.92 -2.92
CA SER A 47 -19.78 15.39 -2.31
C SER A 47 -20.75 16.50 -1.93
N ARG A 48 -20.28 17.57 -1.27
CA ARG A 48 -21.13 18.70 -0.92
C ARG A 48 -21.66 19.43 -2.16
N SER A 49 -20.81 19.65 -3.15
CA SER A 49 -21.16 20.29 -4.42
C SER A 49 -22.27 19.54 -5.15
N TYR A 50 -22.15 18.20 -5.16
CA TYR A 50 -23.16 17.30 -5.71
C TYR A 50 -24.47 17.32 -4.91
N SER A 51 -24.41 17.23 -3.57
CA SER A 51 -25.61 17.26 -2.71
C SER A 51 -26.38 18.58 -2.78
N ILE A 52 -25.69 19.71 -2.99
CA ILE A 52 -26.33 21.03 -3.17
C ILE A 52 -26.88 21.20 -4.59
N GLY A 53 -26.39 20.42 -5.56
CA GLY A 53 -26.78 20.54 -6.96
C GLY A 53 -26.12 21.74 -7.68
N LEU A 54 -24.85 22.02 -7.39
CA LEU A 54 -24.10 23.06 -8.10
C LEU A 54 -23.94 22.71 -9.59
N LYS A 55 -24.00 23.72 -10.46
CA LYS A 55 -23.99 23.56 -11.93
C LYS A 55 -22.79 22.76 -12.47
N ASN A 56 -21.65 22.78 -11.79
CA ASN A 56 -20.41 22.12 -12.21
C ASN A 56 -20.06 20.90 -11.33
N CYS A 57 -21.02 20.35 -10.59
CA CYS A 57 -20.75 19.26 -9.65
C CYS A 57 -20.16 18.01 -10.33
N ASP A 58 -20.61 17.68 -11.54
CA ASP A 58 -20.11 16.51 -12.29
C ASP A 58 -18.63 16.66 -12.68
N ILE A 59 -18.21 17.88 -13.03
CA ILE A 59 -16.80 18.17 -13.33
C ILE A 59 -15.98 18.05 -12.05
N GLU A 60 -16.43 18.67 -10.95
CA GLU A 60 -15.73 18.55 -9.65
C GLU A 60 -15.59 17.08 -9.20
N LEU A 61 -16.62 16.25 -9.44
CA LEU A 61 -16.57 14.83 -9.16
C LEU A 61 -15.49 14.12 -10.01
N ALA A 62 -15.43 14.41 -11.31
CA ALA A 62 -14.43 13.83 -12.20
C ALA A 62 -12.99 14.21 -11.78
N TRP A 63 -12.77 15.48 -11.39
CA TRP A 63 -11.48 15.93 -10.86
C TRP A 63 -11.12 15.23 -9.55
N ALA A 64 -12.08 15.12 -8.62
CA ALA A 64 -11.86 14.46 -7.33
C ALA A 64 -11.52 12.96 -7.52
N LEU A 65 -12.18 12.28 -8.46
CA LEU A 65 -11.89 10.89 -8.79
C LEU A 65 -10.49 10.71 -9.37
N GLN A 66 -10.13 11.52 -10.38
CA GLN A 66 -8.81 11.44 -11.00
C GLN A 66 -7.70 11.74 -10.01
N PHE A 67 -7.85 12.81 -9.22
CA PHE A 67 -6.88 13.18 -8.19
C PHE A 67 -6.73 12.07 -7.15
N SER A 68 -7.85 11.54 -6.64
CA SER A 68 -7.82 10.50 -5.62
C SER A 68 -7.20 9.21 -6.13
N HIS A 69 -7.41 8.86 -7.40
CA HIS A 69 -6.75 7.71 -8.01
C HIS A 69 -5.22 7.87 -8.03
N THR A 70 -4.72 9.03 -8.49
CA THR A 70 -3.27 9.31 -8.54
C THR A 70 -2.66 9.38 -7.14
N ALA A 71 -3.30 10.08 -6.20
CA ALA A 71 -2.83 10.21 -4.82
C ALA A 71 -2.84 8.88 -4.08
N ALA A 72 -3.84 8.01 -4.33
CA ALA A 72 -3.89 6.68 -3.75
C ALA A 72 -2.74 5.79 -4.26
N ARG A 73 -2.41 5.87 -5.56
CA ARG A 73 -1.27 5.15 -6.15
C ARG A 73 0.06 5.61 -5.56
N GLN A 74 0.30 6.92 -5.51
CA GLN A 74 1.51 7.48 -4.89
C GLN A 74 1.63 7.07 -3.42
N SER A 75 0.51 7.05 -2.69
CA SER A 75 0.51 6.62 -1.29
C SER A 75 0.79 5.13 -1.13
N GLU A 76 0.36 4.30 -2.07
CA GLU A 76 0.67 2.87 -2.09
C GLU A 76 2.17 2.64 -2.33
N ASP A 77 2.75 3.35 -3.29
CA ASP A 77 4.17 3.23 -3.64
C ASP A 77 5.07 3.67 -2.45
N GLU A 78 4.73 4.78 -1.79
CA GLU A 78 5.46 5.27 -0.61
C GLU A 78 5.35 4.31 0.58
N LEU A 79 4.17 3.73 0.81
CA LEU A 79 3.99 2.72 1.87
C LEU A 79 4.74 1.43 1.56
N GLU A 80 4.81 1.02 0.29
CA GLU A 80 5.58 -0.14 -0.15
C GLU A 80 7.09 0.09 0.04
N PHE A 81 7.58 1.27 -0.31
CA PHE A 81 8.97 1.68 -0.06
C PHE A 81 9.34 1.61 1.43
N ILE A 82 8.48 2.12 2.32
CA ILE A 82 8.71 2.04 3.77
C ILE A 82 8.69 0.56 4.24
N LEU A 83 7.74 -0.25 3.78
CA LEU A 83 7.65 -1.66 4.17
C LEU A 83 8.88 -2.47 3.74
N GLU A 84 9.39 -2.21 2.54
CA GLU A 84 10.63 -2.84 2.06
C GLU A 84 11.83 -2.45 2.92
N HIS A 85 11.90 -1.18 3.36
CA HIS A 85 12.97 -0.69 4.22
C HIS A 85 13.04 -1.44 5.57
N PHE A 86 11.89 -1.70 6.20
CA PHE A 86 11.79 -2.46 7.44
C PHE A 86 11.83 -3.99 7.25
N GLY A 87 12.18 -4.47 6.05
CA GLY A 87 12.34 -5.89 5.79
C GLY A 87 11.03 -6.68 5.90
N PHE A 88 9.88 -6.03 5.76
CA PHE A 88 8.60 -6.71 5.72
C PHE A 88 8.53 -7.50 4.42
N ILE A 89 8.95 -8.77 4.49
CA ILE A 89 8.81 -9.71 3.39
C ILE A 89 7.31 -9.78 3.11
N ARG A 90 6.87 -9.18 2.00
CA ARG A 90 5.63 -9.63 1.36
C ARG A 90 5.85 -11.12 1.13
N THR A 91 5.29 -11.96 1.99
CA THR A 91 5.04 -13.34 1.62
C THR A 91 4.05 -13.25 0.48
N ASN A 92 4.57 -13.10 -0.74
CA ASN A 92 3.80 -13.33 -1.93
C ASN A 92 3.19 -14.71 -1.69
N PRO A 93 1.85 -14.83 -1.66
CA PRO A 93 1.21 -16.10 -1.32
C PRO A 93 1.72 -17.22 -2.23
N THR A 94 2.14 -16.91 -3.47
CA THR A 94 2.78 -17.88 -4.35
C THR A 94 4.15 -18.33 -3.84
N ILE A 95 5.01 -17.43 -3.34
CA ILE A 95 6.32 -17.79 -2.76
C ILE A 95 6.12 -18.60 -1.46
N ALA A 96 5.15 -18.22 -0.63
CA ALA A 96 4.81 -18.97 0.57
C ALA A 96 4.29 -20.38 0.23
N ASN A 97 3.42 -20.50 -0.78
CA ASN A 97 2.92 -21.78 -1.27
C ASN A 97 4.03 -22.65 -1.88
N VAL A 98 4.96 -22.05 -2.64
CA VAL A 98 6.14 -22.77 -3.17
C VAL A 98 7.02 -23.26 -2.02
N GLY A 99 7.26 -22.42 -1.01
CA GLY A 99 8.00 -22.81 0.19
C GLY A 99 7.32 -23.95 0.96
N ALA A 100 6.01 -23.86 1.14
CA ALA A 100 5.21 -24.91 1.78
C ALA A 100 5.31 -26.24 1.01
N ALA A 101 5.19 -26.20 -0.32
CA ALA A 101 5.34 -27.38 -1.17
C ALA A 101 6.75 -27.99 -1.04
N VAL A 102 7.81 -27.19 -1.08
CA VAL A 102 9.19 -27.70 -0.93
C VAL A 102 9.39 -28.40 0.41
N VAL A 103 8.81 -27.87 1.49
CA VAL A 103 8.88 -28.47 2.82
C VAL A 103 8.04 -29.76 2.90
N GLU A 104 6.83 -29.76 2.34
CA GLU A 104 5.92 -30.91 2.31
C GLU A 104 6.52 -32.09 1.52
N PHE A 105 7.11 -31.81 0.36
CA PHE A 105 7.75 -32.83 -0.50
C PHE A 105 9.21 -33.13 -0.11
N GLY A 106 9.75 -32.45 0.90
CA GLY A 106 11.12 -32.66 1.39
C GLY A 106 12.21 -32.32 0.37
N GLY A 107 11.93 -31.43 -0.59
CA GLY A 107 12.82 -31.10 -1.69
C GLY A 107 12.13 -30.39 -2.85
N TYR A 108 12.81 -30.32 -3.99
CA TYR A 108 12.26 -29.71 -5.21
C TYR A 108 11.10 -30.56 -5.76
N PRO A 109 9.85 -30.04 -5.79
CA PRO A 109 8.66 -30.87 -6.06
C PRO A 109 8.34 -31.03 -7.55
N ILE A 110 9.00 -30.26 -8.43
CA ILE A 110 8.68 -30.26 -9.87
C ILE A 110 9.47 -31.38 -10.55
N GLU A 111 8.76 -32.40 -10.99
CA GLU A 111 9.31 -33.51 -11.78
C GLU A 111 9.72 -33.05 -13.19
N ARG A 112 10.61 -33.81 -13.83
CA ARG A 112 11.06 -33.46 -15.18
C ARG A 112 9.90 -33.66 -16.15
N PRO A 113 9.73 -32.84 -17.19
CA PRO A 113 8.67 -33.02 -18.20
C PRO A 113 8.69 -34.37 -18.95
N ILE A 114 9.75 -35.15 -18.80
CA ILE A 114 9.93 -36.50 -19.33
C ILE A 114 9.28 -37.58 -18.44
N GLU A 115 9.19 -37.31 -17.14
CA GLU A 115 8.42 -38.09 -16.17
C GLU A 115 6.97 -37.73 -16.42
N ARG A 116 6.32 -38.59 -17.18
CA ARG A 116 5.03 -38.31 -17.80
C ARG A 116 3.93 -38.61 -16.77
N ASN A 117 2.99 -37.69 -16.60
CA ASN A 117 1.88 -37.75 -15.63
C ASN A 117 0.79 -38.81 -15.94
N TRP A 118 1.12 -39.85 -16.73
CA TRP A 118 0.18 -40.92 -17.14
C TRP A 118 0.61 -42.27 -16.62
#